data_AF-A0A834NVK1-F1
#
_entry.id   AF-A0A834NVK1-F1
#
_cell.length_a   1.000
_cell.length_b   1.000
_cell.length_c   1.000
_cell.angle_alpha   90.00
_cell.angle_beta   90.00
_cell.angle_gamma   90.00
#
_symmetry.space_group_name_H-M   'P 1'
#
loop_
_entity.id
_entity.type
_entity.pdbx_description
1 polymer ?
#
loop_
_entity_poly.entity_id
_entity_poly.type
_entity_poly.pdbx_seq_one_letter_code
_entity_poly.pdbx_strand_id
1 'polypeptide(L)'
;MIEITAKLVRGSVYFSGEVIECFVTFSNPPNPIHQISQSHSDIFESLAWASAQIHCQCSMNSKVVLSDKLNTTARLAAINANTTFVPWQQDNGHAILNTKPKILFCDLRLSPGESKTYIYRETIPSDAPPSYRGQAVKYSYKITIGTQRVNTVIKLLRVPFRVLSLSELPEITTCNDSVDLSPNNPFMETQHRETPLDIALQTLQNLTARRSPNFYNITNGRGRVVRFCLFKNSYKLGEDIVGTFDFSNATVSCVQVSVALQSEEHVAEEYRRGKSTIPTLVSYNKHHEMCLGLKYSHLVLPIPLHVTPDFTTELVTLRWRLHFEFVTTSKLVEMPYEHTVSWHGPSTLDVETMIWDLPLHIHPTTVPPNTAQQTRYNIVI
;
A
#
# COMPACT_ATOMS: atom_id res chain seq x y z
N MET A 1 -5.76 -33.23 -18.35
CA MET A 1 -5.63 -32.31 -17.19
C MET A 1 -5.16 -30.97 -17.73
N ILE A 2 -5.73 -29.82 -17.36
CA ILE A 2 -5.22 -28.52 -17.88
C ILE A 2 -4.61 -27.72 -16.75
N GLU A 3 -3.37 -27.27 -16.93
CA GLU A 3 -2.73 -26.30 -16.06
C GLU A 3 -2.98 -24.88 -16.57
N ILE A 4 -3.47 -24.02 -15.69
CA ILE A 4 -3.65 -22.60 -15.97
C ILE A 4 -2.62 -21.84 -15.16
N THR A 5 -1.83 -21.03 -15.84
CA THR A 5 -0.87 -20.12 -15.24
C THR A 5 -1.28 -18.68 -15.51
N ALA A 6 -1.21 -17.82 -14.49
CA ALA A 6 -1.28 -16.37 -14.67
C ALA A 6 0.00 -15.68 -14.18
N LYS A 7 0.47 -14.68 -14.93
CA LYS A 7 1.68 -13.90 -14.64
C LYS A 7 1.47 -12.43 -14.97
N LEU A 8 1.66 -11.56 -13.98
CA LEU A 8 1.62 -10.11 -14.17
C LEU A 8 2.90 -9.61 -14.86
N VAL A 9 2.76 -8.68 -15.80
CA VAL A 9 3.87 -8.21 -16.65
C VAL A 9 4.89 -7.38 -15.88
N ARG A 10 4.43 -6.38 -15.11
CA ARG A 10 5.26 -5.36 -14.45
C ARG A 10 5.38 -5.55 -12.92
N GLY A 11 4.95 -6.69 -12.40
CA GLY A 11 4.89 -6.98 -10.97
C GLY A 11 3.47 -6.92 -10.42
N SER A 12 3.35 -6.88 -9.09
CA SER A 12 2.07 -7.00 -8.36
C SER A 12 1.60 -5.69 -7.73
N VAL A 13 2.21 -4.54 -8.03
CA VAL A 13 1.84 -3.23 -7.48
C VAL A 13 1.55 -2.27 -8.63
N TYR A 14 0.40 -1.61 -8.59
CA TYR A 14 -0.10 -0.70 -9.61
C TYR A 14 -0.68 0.56 -8.97
N PHE A 15 -0.74 1.65 -9.72
CA PHE A 15 -1.47 2.85 -9.33
C PHE A 15 -2.94 2.81 -9.78
N SER A 16 -3.83 3.48 -9.06
CA SER A 16 -5.18 3.80 -9.57
C SER A 16 -5.05 4.59 -10.88
N GLY A 17 -5.80 4.22 -11.91
CA GLY A 17 -5.68 4.77 -13.27
C GLY A 17 -4.68 4.03 -14.18
N GLU A 18 -3.84 3.14 -13.64
CA GLU A 18 -2.85 2.39 -14.42
C GLU A 18 -3.47 1.18 -15.14
N VAL A 19 -2.88 0.83 -16.28
CA VAL A 19 -3.24 -0.38 -17.03
C VAL A 19 -2.48 -1.59 -16.47
N ILE A 20 -3.24 -2.59 -16.02
CA ILE A 20 -2.69 -3.88 -15.59
C ILE A 20 -2.71 -4.87 -16.75
N GLU A 21 -1.60 -5.59 -16.91
CA GLU A 21 -1.44 -6.64 -17.91
C GLU A 21 -1.08 -7.97 -17.25
N CYS A 22 -1.77 -9.02 -17.66
CA CYS A 22 -1.59 -10.37 -17.15
C CYS A 22 -1.54 -11.38 -18.30
N PHE A 23 -0.43 -12.10 -18.40
CA PHE A 23 -0.33 -13.27 -19.28
C PHE A 23 -1.05 -14.44 -18.63
N VAL A 24 -2.03 -15.00 -19.33
CA VAL A 24 -2.78 -16.19 -18.92
C VAL A 24 -2.47 -17.32 -19.89
N THR A 25 -1.79 -18.35 -19.41
CA THR A 25 -1.36 -19.51 -20.20
C THR A 25 -2.16 -20.74 -19.80
N PHE A 26 -2.73 -21.41 -20.78
CA PHE A 26 -3.42 -22.68 -20.64
C PHE A 26 -2.53 -23.75 -21.26
N SER A 27 -2.16 -24.77 -20.48
CA SER A 27 -1.24 -25.83 -20.87
C SER A 27 -1.87 -27.18 -20.67
N ASN A 28 -1.83 -28.02 -21.71
CA ASN A 28 -2.11 -29.45 -21.58
C ASN A 28 -0.75 -30.17 -21.45
N PRO A 29 -0.41 -30.74 -20.28
CA PRO A 29 0.87 -31.42 -20.11
C PRO A 29 0.97 -32.64 -21.03
N PRO A 30 2.19 -33.08 -21.38
CA PRO A 30 2.37 -34.26 -22.23
C PRO A 30 1.83 -35.51 -21.52
N ASN A 31 1.25 -36.42 -22.31
CA ASN A 31 0.79 -37.70 -21.77
C ASN A 31 1.97 -38.50 -21.21
N PRO A 32 1.81 -39.19 -20.08
CA PRO A 32 2.82 -40.14 -19.62
C PRO A 32 3.00 -41.24 -20.68
N ILE A 33 4.25 -41.67 -20.87
CA ILE A 33 4.73 -42.55 -21.97
C ILE A 33 3.94 -43.88 -22.09
N HIS A 34 3.13 -44.23 -21.10
CA HIS A 34 2.36 -45.49 -21.03
C HIS A 34 0.86 -45.37 -21.37
N GLN A 35 0.32 -44.18 -21.68
CA GLN A 35 -1.09 -44.03 -22.10
C GLN A 35 -1.21 -43.96 -23.63
N ILE A 36 -1.57 -45.10 -24.24
CA ILE A 36 -1.91 -45.21 -25.66
C ILE A 36 -3.38 -44.78 -25.81
N SER A 37 -3.63 -43.64 -26.45
CA SER A 37 -4.99 -43.13 -26.72
C SER A 37 -5.72 -44.06 -27.69
N GLN A 38 -6.95 -44.47 -27.36
CA GLN A 38 -7.75 -45.39 -28.17
C GLN A 38 -8.65 -44.69 -29.20
N SER A 39 -8.77 -43.36 -29.17
CA SER A 39 -9.52 -42.56 -30.15
C SER A 39 -8.89 -41.18 -30.42
N HIS A 40 -9.22 -40.58 -31.56
CA HIS A 40 -8.77 -39.23 -31.94
C HIS A 40 -9.32 -38.11 -31.04
N SER A 41 -10.48 -38.33 -30.40
CA SER A 41 -11.11 -37.36 -29.48
C SER A 41 -10.52 -37.38 -28.07
N ASP A 42 -9.93 -38.51 -27.65
CA ASP A 42 -9.34 -38.68 -26.31
C ASP A 42 -7.97 -38.01 -26.17
N ILE A 43 -7.45 -37.42 -27.25
CA ILE A 43 -6.14 -36.76 -27.29
C ILE A 43 -6.26 -35.30 -26.81
N PHE A 44 -7.41 -34.65 -27.04
CA PHE A 44 -7.55 -33.21 -26.83
C PHE A 44 -8.28 -32.90 -25.53
N GLU A 45 -7.75 -31.91 -24.84
CA GLU A 45 -8.43 -31.30 -23.71
C GLU A 45 -9.16 -30.04 -24.17
N SER A 46 -10.45 -29.93 -23.86
CA SER A 46 -11.32 -28.84 -24.36
C SER A 46 -11.85 -27.95 -23.23
N LEU A 47 -11.65 -26.65 -23.37
CA LEU A 47 -12.22 -25.61 -22.51
C LEU A 47 -13.33 -24.88 -23.26
N ALA A 48 -14.50 -24.81 -22.64
CA ALA A 48 -15.65 -24.15 -23.22
C ALA A 48 -15.44 -22.63 -23.31
N TRP A 49 -14.82 -22.01 -22.30
CA TRP A 49 -14.53 -20.58 -22.30
C TRP A 49 -13.53 -20.23 -21.21
N ALA A 50 -12.93 -19.05 -21.33
CA ALA A 50 -12.28 -18.38 -20.22
C ALA A 50 -12.55 -16.87 -20.25
N SER A 51 -12.72 -16.28 -19.08
CA SER A 51 -12.89 -14.84 -18.91
C SER A 51 -12.10 -14.34 -17.71
N ALA A 52 -11.74 -13.07 -17.71
CA ALA A 52 -10.96 -12.44 -16.65
C ALA A 52 -11.56 -11.09 -16.26
N GLN A 53 -11.46 -10.76 -14.97
CA GLN A 53 -12.03 -9.54 -14.41
C GLN A 53 -11.26 -9.10 -13.16
N ILE A 54 -11.06 -7.79 -13.00
CA ILE A 54 -10.61 -7.17 -11.75
C ILE A 54 -11.79 -6.92 -10.83
N HIS A 55 -11.59 -7.23 -9.54
CA HIS A 55 -12.50 -6.81 -8.48
C HIS A 55 -11.73 -6.35 -7.23
N CYS A 56 -12.36 -5.42 -6.49
CA CYS A 56 -11.94 -4.99 -5.15
C CYS A 56 -13.01 -5.38 -4.14
N GLN A 57 -12.60 -6.06 -3.08
CA GLN A 57 -13.44 -6.39 -1.94
C GLN A 57 -13.04 -5.58 -0.72
N CYS A 58 -14.04 -5.00 -0.06
CA CYS A 58 -13.91 -4.44 1.27
C CYS A 58 -14.47 -5.43 2.30
N SER A 59 -13.62 -5.91 3.20
CA SER A 59 -14.07 -6.62 4.40
C SER A 59 -14.04 -5.67 5.59
N MET A 60 -15.14 -5.59 6.32
CA MET A 60 -15.32 -4.69 7.46
C MET A 60 -15.32 -5.47 8.78
N ASN A 61 -14.73 -4.88 9.81
CA ASN A 61 -14.86 -5.39 11.17
C ASN A 61 -16.19 -4.93 11.78
N SER A 62 -17.10 -5.88 11.95
CA SER A 62 -18.46 -5.61 12.46
C SER A 62 -18.49 -5.04 13.87
N LYS A 63 -17.40 -5.13 14.66
CA LYS A 63 -17.33 -4.51 15.98
C LYS A 63 -17.12 -2.99 15.92
N VAL A 64 -16.50 -2.51 14.86
CA VAL A 64 -16.07 -1.10 14.71
C VAL A 64 -16.90 -0.38 13.67
N VAL A 65 -17.37 -1.08 12.63
CA VAL A 65 -18.08 -0.52 11.48
C VAL A 65 -19.55 -0.98 11.45
N LEU A 66 -20.45 -0.07 11.10
CA LEU A 66 -21.86 -0.31 10.82
C LEU A 66 -22.04 -0.67 9.34
N SER A 67 -22.36 -1.93 9.07
CA SER A 67 -22.50 -2.48 7.71
C SER A 67 -23.89 -2.29 7.08
N ASP A 68 -24.89 -1.89 7.86
CA ASP A 68 -26.30 -1.99 7.46
C ASP A 68 -26.67 -1.09 6.26
N LYS A 69 -25.92 0.00 6.03
CA LYS A 69 -26.14 0.94 4.93
C LYS A 69 -25.50 0.53 3.60
N LEU A 70 -24.51 -0.38 3.60
CA LEU A 70 -23.80 -0.80 2.37
C LEU A 70 -24.46 -1.98 1.64
N ASN A 71 -25.41 -2.66 2.28
CA ASN A 71 -25.99 -3.90 1.77
C ASN A 71 -26.96 -3.71 0.58
N THR A 72 -27.30 -2.48 0.23
CA THR A 72 -28.33 -2.16 -0.77
C THR A 72 -27.83 -2.27 -2.21
N THR A 73 -26.56 -1.95 -2.48
CA THR A 73 -25.98 -1.93 -3.84
C THR A 73 -25.45 -3.29 -4.31
N ALA A 74 -24.94 -4.14 -3.41
CA ALA A 74 -24.40 -5.45 -3.78
C ALA A 74 -25.48 -6.47 -4.20
N ARG A 75 -26.73 -6.33 -3.72
CA ARG A 75 -27.82 -7.28 -3.98
C ARG A 75 -28.54 -7.04 -5.32
N LEU A 76 -28.54 -5.82 -5.85
CA LEU A 76 -29.28 -5.49 -7.08
C LEU A 76 -28.63 -6.06 -8.35
N ALA A 77 -27.31 -6.27 -8.38
CA ALA A 77 -26.61 -6.85 -9.52
C ALA A 77 -26.71 -8.40 -9.62
N ALA A 78 -27.26 -9.05 -8.59
CA ALA A 78 -27.28 -10.52 -8.47
C ALA A 78 -28.53 -11.20 -9.05
N ILE A 79 -29.46 -10.43 -9.64
CA ILE A 79 -30.78 -10.95 -10.06
C ILE A 79 -30.67 -11.93 -11.26
N ASN A 80 -29.55 -11.94 -12.00
CA ASN A 80 -29.36 -12.78 -13.19
C ASN A 80 -28.12 -13.73 -13.11
N ALA A 81 -27.79 -14.26 -11.93
CA ALA A 81 -26.54 -14.98 -11.66
C ALA A 81 -26.40 -16.37 -12.33
N ASN A 82 -27.43 -16.92 -12.99
CA ASN A 82 -27.38 -18.28 -13.54
C ASN A 82 -26.56 -18.39 -14.85
N THR A 83 -26.37 -17.29 -15.57
CA THR A 83 -25.66 -17.27 -16.87
C THR A 83 -24.52 -16.25 -16.94
N THR A 84 -24.32 -15.45 -15.89
CA THR A 84 -23.28 -14.42 -15.85
C THR A 84 -22.08 -14.86 -15.03
N PHE A 85 -20.89 -14.47 -15.49
CA PHE A 85 -19.65 -14.68 -14.75
C PHE A 85 -19.59 -13.71 -13.57
N VAL A 86 -19.95 -14.19 -12.37
CA VAL A 86 -19.99 -13.40 -11.12
C VAL A 86 -19.00 -13.96 -10.09
N PRO A 87 -17.68 -13.94 -10.35
CA PRO A 87 -16.68 -14.61 -9.51
C PRO A 87 -16.58 -14.06 -8.09
N TRP A 88 -17.01 -12.82 -7.86
CA TRP A 88 -16.92 -12.16 -6.56
C TRP A 88 -17.96 -12.64 -5.54
N GLN A 89 -19.01 -13.35 -5.96
CA GLN A 89 -20.03 -13.88 -5.02
C GLN A 89 -19.47 -14.92 -4.05
N GLN A 90 -18.39 -15.61 -4.41
CA GLN A 90 -17.77 -16.63 -3.57
C GLN A 90 -16.82 -16.06 -2.51
N ASP A 91 -16.52 -14.77 -2.57
CA ASP A 91 -15.55 -14.14 -1.69
C ASP A 91 -16.25 -13.37 -0.56
N ASN A 92 -15.65 -13.41 0.64
CA ASN A 92 -16.19 -12.73 1.81
C ASN A 92 -15.91 -11.22 1.74
N GLY A 93 -16.96 -10.39 1.77
CA GLY A 93 -16.88 -8.93 1.84
C GLY A 93 -17.79 -8.23 0.83
N HIS A 94 -17.81 -6.90 0.91
CA HIS A 94 -18.57 -6.05 -0.01
C HIS A 94 -17.76 -5.76 -1.26
N ALA A 95 -18.34 -5.98 -2.44
CA ALA A 95 -17.70 -5.63 -3.70
C ALA A 95 -17.73 -4.09 -3.88
N ILE A 96 -16.55 -3.46 -3.78
CA ILE A 96 -16.40 -2.01 -3.98
C ILE A 96 -16.19 -1.68 -5.45
N LEU A 97 -15.46 -2.54 -6.16
CA LEU A 97 -15.17 -2.37 -7.58
C LEU A 97 -15.29 -3.70 -8.29
N ASN A 98 -15.95 -3.70 -9.45
CA ASN A 98 -15.97 -4.81 -10.39
C ASN A 98 -15.85 -4.25 -11.82
N THR A 99 -14.79 -4.62 -12.52
CA THR A 99 -14.63 -4.26 -13.95
C THR A 99 -15.55 -5.10 -14.84
N LYS A 100 -15.71 -4.77 -16.12
CA LYS A 100 -16.49 -5.64 -17.03
C LYS A 100 -15.68 -6.92 -17.32
N PRO A 101 -16.25 -8.13 -17.21
CA PRO A 101 -15.54 -9.35 -17.60
C PRO A 101 -15.09 -9.30 -19.06
N LYS A 102 -13.81 -9.61 -19.32
CA LYS A 102 -13.27 -9.75 -20.67
C LYS A 102 -13.09 -11.21 -21.01
N ILE A 103 -13.59 -11.61 -22.17
CA ILE A 103 -13.47 -12.97 -22.69
C ILE A 103 -12.06 -13.16 -23.25
N LEU A 104 -11.39 -14.24 -22.83
CA LEU A 104 -10.10 -14.66 -23.38
C LEU A 104 -10.28 -15.58 -24.59
N PHE A 105 -11.25 -16.51 -24.51
CA PHE A 105 -11.68 -17.37 -25.62
C PHE A 105 -13.07 -17.99 -25.35
N CYS A 106 -13.71 -18.52 -26.40
CA CYS A 106 -15.05 -19.16 -26.37
C CYS A 106 -15.07 -20.63 -26.82
N ASP A 107 -13.92 -21.20 -27.20
CA ASP A 107 -13.69 -22.64 -27.41
C ASP A 107 -12.16 -22.79 -27.58
N LEU A 108 -11.52 -23.56 -26.70
CA LEU A 108 -10.09 -23.84 -26.78
C LEU A 108 -9.85 -25.34 -26.67
N ARG A 109 -9.20 -25.90 -27.69
CA ARG A 109 -8.71 -27.28 -27.71
C ARG A 109 -7.20 -27.27 -27.65
N LEU A 110 -6.62 -28.10 -26.80
CA LEU A 110 -5.18 -28.23 -26.63
C LEU A 110 -4.76 -29.68 -26.79
N SER A 111 -3.79 -29.92 -27.67
CA SER A 111 -3.10 -31.19 -27.84
C SER A 111 -2.18 -31.47 -26.65
N PRO A 112 -1.78 -32.73 -26.37
CA PRO A 112 -0.82 -33.02 -25.30
C PRO A 112 0.52 -32.32 -25.57
N GLY A 113 1.03 -31.59 -24.57
CA GLY A 113 2.21 -30.74 -24.69
C GLY A 113 1.95 -29.35 -25.28
N GLU A 114 0.72 -29.06 -25.73
CA GLU A 114 0.37 -27.75 -26.29
C GLU A 114 0.08 -26.74 -25.18
N SER A 115 0.50 -25.50 -25.40
CA SER A 115 0.19 -24.37 -24.53
C SER A 115 -0.23 -23.16 -25.35
N LYS A 116 -1.23 -22.44 -24.86
CA LYS A 116 -1.70 -21.19 -25.47
C LYS A 116 -1.75 -20.07 -24.45
N THR A 117 -1.18 -18.93 -24.80
CA THR A 117 -1.09 -17.75 -23.93
C THR A 117 -1.92 -16.60 -24.48
N TYR A 118 -2.68 -15.97 -23.59
CA TYR A 118 -3.51 -14.80 -23.84
C TYR A 118 -3.04 -13.63 -22.97
N ILE A 119 -3.25 -12.39 -23.43
CA ILE A 119 -2.96 -11.18 -22.67
C ILE A 119 -4.27 -10.58 -22.19
N TYR A 120 -4.49 -10.56 -20.88
CA TYR A 120 -5.54 -9.78 -20.25
C TYR A 120 -5.01 -8.37 -19.97
N ARG A 121 -5.71 -7.36 -20.49
CA ARG A 121 -5.40 -5.94 -20.28
C ARG A 121 -6.63 -5.21 -19.75
N GLU A 122 -6.50 -4.51 -18.63
CA GLU A 122 -7.59 -3.73 -18.04
C GLU A 122 -7.06 -2.49 -17.32
N THR A 123 -7.83 -1.41 -17.33
CA THR A 123 -7.46 -0.17 -16.61
C THR A 123 -8.10 -0.17 -15.23
N ILE A 124 -7.29 0.06 -14.19
CA ILE A 124 -7.79 0.25 -12.83
C ILE A 124 -8.46 1.65 -12.80
N PRO A 125 -9.71 1.78 -12.33
CA PRO A 125 -10.34 3.09 -12.22
C PRO A 125 -9.53 4.06 -11.37
N SER A 126 -9.50 5.34 -11.75
CA SER A 126 -8.72 6.38 -11.07
C SER A 126 -9.25 6.71 -9.67
N ASP A 127 -10.54 6.47 -9.43
CA ASP A 127 -11.24 6.63 -8.15
C ASP A 127 -11.18 5.37 -7.27
N ALA A 128 -10.51 4.31 -7.73
CA ALA A 128 -10.39 3.07 -6.99
C ALA A 128 -9.61 3.28 -5.67
N PRO A 129 -10.11 2.77 -4.53
CA PRO A 129 -9.40 2.89 -3.25
C PRO A 129 -8.06 2.14 -3.29
N PRO A 130 -7.07 2.55 -2.47
CA PRO A 130 -5.83 1.80 -2.38
C PRO A 130 -6.06 0.43 -1.71
N SER A 131 -5.15 -0.50 -1.97
CA SER A 131 -5.05 -1.73 -1.18
C SER A 131 -4.58 -1.41 0.23
N TYR A 132 -5.34 -1.89 1.21
CA TYR A 132 -5.11 -1.57 2.61
C TYR A 132 -5.64 -2.69 3.51
N ARG A 133 -4.95 -2.91 4.64
CA ARG A 133 -5.33 -3.88 5.66
C ARG A 133 -5.21 -3.22 7.03
N GLY A 134 -6.30 -2.60 7.47
CA GLY A 134 -6.45 -2.01 8.80
C GLY A 134 -7.18 -2.91 9.78
N GLN A 135 -7.55 -2.35 10.92
CA GLN A 135 -8.32 -3.02 11.96
C GLN A 135 -9.83 -2.87 11.73
N ALA A 136 -10.25 -1.73 11.19
CA ALA A 136 -11.64 -1.46 10.85
C ALA A 136 -12.03 -2.02 9.47
N VAL A 137 -11.19 -1.82 8.46
CA VAL A 137 -11.47 -2.24 7.08
C VAL A 137 -10.25 -2.83 6.38
N LYS A 138 -10.51 -3.63 5.35
CA LYS A 138 -9.49 -4.15 4.45
C LYS A 138 -10.00 -4.12 3.01
N TYR A 139 -9.23 -3.47 2.13
CA TYR A 139 -9.44 -3.45 0.69
C TYR A 139 -8.48 -4.42 0.01
N SER A 140 -9.02 -5.39 -0.73
CA SER A 140 -8.25 -6.45 -1.39
C SER A 140 -8.57 -6.50 -2.87
N TYR A 141 -7.54 -6.39 -3.71
CA TYR A 141 -7.64 -6.46 -5.16
C TYR A 141 -7.19 -7.81 -5.69
N LYS A 142 -7.94 -8.35 -6.65
CA LYS A 142 -7.56 -9.57 -7.37
C LYS A 142 -8.05 -9.50 -8.81
N ILE A 143 -7.28 -10.08 -9.73
CA ILE A 143 -7.81 -10.53 -11.02
C ILE A 143 -8.36 -11.94 -10.80
N THR A 144 -9.62 -12.19 -11.14
CA THR A 144 -10.14 -13.56 -11.21
C THR A 144 -10.25 -13.97 -12.67
N ILE A 145 -9.54 -15.05 -13.01
CA ILE A 145 -9.73 -15.77 -14.27
C ILE A 145 -10.66 -16.94 -14.00
N GLY A 146 -11.81 -16.94 -14.65
CA GLY A 146 -12.74 -18.06 -14.67
C GLY A 146 -12.58 -18.87 -15.93
N THR A 147 -12.65 -20.18 -15.81
CA THR A 147 -12.75 -21.08 -16.96
C THR A 147 -13.62 -22.27 -16.63
N GLN A 148 -14.13 -22.91 -17.67
CA GLN A 148 -15.01 -24.07 -17.55
C GLN A 148 -14.61 -25.11 -18.60
N ARG A 149 -14.44 -26.36 -18.19
CA ARG A 149 -14.44 -27.50 -19.13
C ARG A 149 -15.87 -27.85 -19.47
N VAL A 150 -16.08 -28.40 -20.67
CA VAL A 150 -17.42 -28.83 -21.09
C VAL A 150 -18.00 -29.79 -20.04
N ASN A 151 -19.22 -29.51 -19.58
CA ASN A 151 -19.94 -30.29 -18.54
C ASN A 151 -19.30 -30.31 -17.14
N THR A 152 -18.37 -29.40 -16.82
CA THR A 152 -17.83 -29.27 -15.46
C THR A 152 -18.24 -27.97 -14.78
N VAL A 153 -18.04 -27.89 -13.46
CA VAL A 153 -18.15 -26.63 -12.72
C VAL A 153 -17.07 -25.63 -13.14
N ILE A 154 -17.36 -24.34 -12.97
CA ILE A 154 -16.41 -23.25 -13.22
C ILE A 154 -15.28 -23.32 -12.20
N LYS A 155 -14.03 -23.18 -12.66
CA LYS A 155 -12.83 -23.07 -11.83
C LYS A 155 -12.30 -21.65 -11.90
N LEU A 156 -11.83 -21.13 -10.78
CA LEU A 156 -11.38 -19.75 -10.62
C LEU A 156 -9.91 -19.70 -10.20
N LEU A 157 -9.07 -19.05 -10.99
CA LEU A 157 -7.71 -18.66 -10.62
C LEU A 157 -7.74 -17.20 -10.15
N ARG A 158 -7.30 -16.94 -8.91
CA ARG A 158 -7.26 -15.60 -8.32
C ARG A 158 -5.81 -15.12 -8.24
N VAL A 159 -5.54 -13.96 -8.86
CA VAL A 159 -4.23 -13.30 -8.90
C VAL A 159 -4.31 -12.03 -8.06
N PRO A 160 -3.84 -12.04 -6.80
CA PRO A 160 -3.83 -10.84 -5.96
C PRO A 160 -2.80 -9.83 -6.48
N PHE A 161 -3.16 -8.57 -6.38
CA PHE A 161 -2.27 -7.44 -6.63
C PHE A 161 -2.60 -6.30 -5.68
N ARG A 162 -1.71 -5.33 -5.61
CA ARG A 162 -1.79 -4.17 -4.74
C ARG A 162 -2.02 -2.92 -5.57
N VAL A 163 -2.94 -2.08 -5.12
CA VAL A 163 -3.23 -0.76 -5.69
C VAL A 163 -2.73 0.32 -4.75
N LEU A 164 -2.07 1.34 -5.29
CA LEU A 164 -1.69 2.57 -4.58
C LEU A 164 -2.48 3.73 -5.18
N SER A 165 -2.96 4.64 -4.34
CA SER A 165 -3.70 5.82 -4.78
C SER A 165 -2.79 7.04 -4.92
N LEU A 166 -3.08 7.90 -5.89
CA LEU A 166 -2.44 9.20 -6.11
C LEU A 166 -3.40 10.38 -5.85
N SER A 167 -4.62 10.11 -5.38
CA SER A 167 -5.75 11.06 -5.36
C SER A 167 -5.58 12.27 -4.45
N GLU A 168 -4.57 12.31 -3.57
CA GLU A 168 -4.34 13.43 -2.64
C GLU A 168 -3.29 14.44 -3.13
N LEU A 169 -2.83 14.32 -4.38
CA LEU A 169 -1.94 15.33 -4.95
C LEU A 169 -2.74 16.61 -5.24
N PRO A 170 -2.25 17.79 -4.81
CA PRO A 170 -2.89 19.05 -5.17
C PRO A 170 -3.02 19.15 -6.69
N GLU A 171 -4.21 19.52 -7.18
CA GLU A 171 -4.39 19.88 -8.58
C GLU A 171 -3.45 21.05 -8.89
N ILE A 172 -2.32 20.75 -9.56
CA ILE A 172 -1.47 21.79 -10.10
C ILE A 172 -2.16 22.25 -11.37
N THR A 173 -2.67 23.48 -11.36
CA THR A 173 -2.84 24.28 -12.58
C THR A 173 -1.57 24.12 -13.37
N THR A 174 -1.65 23.46 -14.53
CA THR A 174 -0.58 23.35 -15.50
C THR A 174 0.12 24.70 -15.54
N CYS A 175 1.35 24.78 -15.02
CA CYS A 175 2.13 26.00 -15.11
C CYS A 175 2.49 26.12 -16.59
N ASN A 176 1.59 26.68 -17.39
CA ASN A 176 1.82 26.99 -18.79
C ASN A 176 2.97 28.00 -18.98
N ASP A 177 3.54 28.52 -17.87
CA ASP A 177 4.67 29.45 -17.83
C ASP A 177 6.03 28.81 -17.51
N SER A 178 6.13 27.49 -17.28
CA SER A 178 7.45 26.85 -17.30
C SER A 178 7.85 26.64 -18.76
N VAL A 179 8.56 27.62 -19.32
CA VAL A 179 9.28 27.47 -20.59
C VAL A 179 10.13 26.21 -20.45
N ASP A 180 9.85 25.19 -21.26
CA ASP A 180 10.62 23.96 -21.29
C ASP A 180 12.06 24.31 -21.70
N LEU A 181 12.97 24.36 -20.73
CA LEU A 181 14.39 24.65 -20.92
C LEU A 181 15.16 23.42 -21.41
N SER A 182 14.46 22.30 -21.70
CA SER A 182 15.10 21.17 -22.33
C SER A 182 15.60 21.60 -23.72
N PRO A 183 16.86 21.31 -24.08
CA PRO A 183 17.36 21.62 -25.40
C PRO A 183 16.54 20.80 -26.40
N ASN A 184 15.60 21.47 -27.08
CA ASN A 184 14.76 20.88 -28.11
C ASN A 184 15.67 20.34 -29.22
N ASN A 185 15.93 19.04 -29.16
CA ASN A 185 16.75 18.36 -30.14
C ASN A 185 15.88 18.08 -31.36
N PRO A 186 16.13 18.74 -32.51
CA PRO A 186 15.31 18.61 -33.70
C PRO A 186 15.39 17.21 -34.36
N PHE A 187 16.24 16.32 -33.86
CA PHE A 187 16.38 14.92 -34.32
C PHE A 187 15.72 13.90 -33.39
N MET A 188 15.15 14.33 -32.26
CA MET A 188 14.38 13.46 -31.35
C MET A 188 12.90 13.59 -31.70
N GLU A 189 12.25 12.50 -32.10
CA GLU A 189 10.80 12.45 -32.26
C GLU A 189 10.12 12.78 -30.92
N THR A 190 9.64 14.00 -30.78
CA THR A 190 8.85 14.47 -29.64
C THR A 190 7.45 13.87 -29.71
N GLN A 191 7.32 12.60 -29.32
CA GLN A 191 6.03 11.91 -29.29
C GLN A 191 5.74 11.05 -28.06
N HIS A 192 6.49 11.19 -26.95
CA HIS A 192 5.96 10.67 -25.68
C HIS A 192 5.04 11.74 -25.08
N ARG A 193 3.75 11.72 -25.44
CA ARG A 193 2.74 12.45 -24.66
C ARG A 193 2.81 11.89 -23.24
N GLU A 194 3.24 12.72 -22.30
CA GLU A 194 3.27 12.36 -20.89
C GLU A 194 1.88 11.88 -20.48
N THR A 195 1.80 10.68 -19.89
CA THR A 195 0.52 10.17 -19.42
C THR A 195 0.11 10.95 -18.16
N PRO A 196 -1.18 11.03 -17.83
CA PRO A 196 -1.62 11.66 -16.57
C PRO A 196 -0.93 11.07 -15.33
N LEU A 197 -0.57 9.78 -15.39
CA LEU A 197 0.21 9.11 -14.36
C LEU A 197 1.64 9.67 -14.26
N ASP A 198 2.31 9.91 -15.39
CA ASP A 198 3.67 10.48 -15.42
C ASP A 198 3.68 11.88 -14.78
N ILE A 199 2.70 12.72 -15.13
CA ILE A 199 2.53 14.07 -14.55
C ILE A 199 2.30 13.99 -13.04
N ALA A 200 1.46 13.06 -12.58
CA ALA A 200 1.20 12.85 -11.15
C ALA A 200 2.46 12.38 -10.41
N LEU A 201 3.24 11.46 -10.99
CA LEU A 201 4.49 10.97 -10.41
C LEU A 201 5.56 12.07 -10.34
N GLN A 202 5.65 12.91 -11.37
CA GLN A 202 6.55 14.06 -11.40
C GLN A 202 6.17 15.10 -10.34
N THR A 203 4.88 15.38 -10.20
CA THR A 203 4.34 16.26 -9.16
C THR A 203 4.69 15.74 -7.77
N LEU A 204 4.48 14.44 -7.55
CA LEU A 204 4.82 13.77 -6.30
C LEU A 204 6.33 13.82 -6.00
N GLN A 205 7.17 13.68 -7.02
CA GLN A 205 8.62 13.83 -6.88
C GLN A 205 9.00 15.24 -6.44
N ASN A 206 8.41 16.27 -7.04
CA ASN A 206 8.65 17.65 -6.64
C ASN A 206 8.19 17.93 -5.20
N LEU A 207 7.03 17.40 -4.80
CA LEU A 207 6.48 17.59 -3.46
C LEU A 207 7.39 16.98 -2.39
N THR A 208 7.87 15.76 -2.62
CA THR A 208 8.67 14.99 -1.65
C THR A 208 10.15 15.35 -1.65
N ALA A 209 10.64 16.02 -2.70
CA ALA A 209 12.00 16.56 -2.79
C ALA A 209 12.19 17.87 -2.01
N ARG A 210 11.10 18.63 -1.77
CA ARG A 210 11.15 19.89 -1.01
C ARG A 210 11.61 19.63 0.42
N ARG A 211 12.67 20.33 0.82
CA ARG A 211 13.17 20.34 2.20
C ARG A 211 12.86 21.71 2.81
N SER A 212 12.06 21.69 3.86
CA SER A 212 11.69 22.88 4.64
C SER A 212 11.86 22.51 6.12
N PRO A 213 13.02 22.82 6.73
CA PRO A 213 13.28 22.46 8.11
C PRO A 213 12.31 23.17 9.05
N ASN A 214 11.50 22.39 9.76
CA ASN A 214 10.58 22.87 10.78
C ASN A 214 11.18 22.64 12.17
N PHE A 215 11.10 23.64 13.04
CA PHE A 215 11.62 23.57 14.39
C PHE A 215 10.48 23.60 15.41
N TYR A 216 10.51 22.64 16.34
CA TYR A 216 9.50 22.46 17.37
C TYR A 216 10.16 22.54 18.74
N ASN A 217 9.68 23.46 19.59
CA ASN A 217 10.11 23.56 20.97
C ASN A 217 9.19 22.71 21.84
N ILE A 218 9.68 21.54 22.26
CA ILE A 218 8.92 20.59 23.06
C ILE A 218 9.16 20.93 24.54
N THR A 219 8.08 21.19 25.26
CA THR A 219 8.09 21.61 26.66
C THR A 219 7.17 20.75 27.50
N ASN A 220 7.48 20.56 28.78
CA ASN A 220 6.57 20.01 29.78
C ASN A 220 6.21 21.09 30.82
N GLY A 221 5.48 20.72 31.88
CA GLY A 221 5.08 21.64 32.94
C GLY A 221 6.24 22.29 33.72
N ARG A 222 7.46 21.74 33.62
CA ARG A 222 8.68 22.23 34.29
C ARG A 222 9.58 23.07 33.38
N GLY A 223 9.33 23.06 32.07
CA GLY A 223 10.05 23.89 31.10
C GLY A 223 10.38 23.17 29.81
N ARG A 224 11.46 23.60 29.15
CA ARG A 224 11.86 23.10 27.83
C ARG A 224 12.62 21.78 27.95
N VAL A 225 12.16 20.77 27.22
CA VAL A 225 12.79 19.44 27.18
C VAL A 225 13.76 19.36 26.02
N VAL A 226 13.34 19.74 24.81
CA VAL A 226 14.17 19.64 23.60
C VAL A 226 13.66 20.57 22.50
N ARG A 227 14.55 20.98 21.59
CA ARG A 227 14.17 21.51 20.29
C ARG A 227 14.33 20.43 19.23
N PHE A 228 13.22 19.99 18.65
CA PHE A 228 13.23 19.02 17.57
C PHE A 228 13.21 19.74 16.21
N CYS A 229 14.04 19.30 15.26
CA CYS A 229 14.00 19.77 13.88
C CYS A 229 13.69 18.63 12.93
N LEU A 230 12.66 18.82 12.09
CA LEU A 230 12.29 17.88 11.03
C LEU A 230 12.52 18.54 9.66
N PHE A 231 13.28 17.88 8.77
CA PHE A 231 13.73 18.50 7.52
C PHE A 231 12.66 18.57 6.42
N LYS A 232 11.64 17.72 6.48
CA LYS A 232 10.46 17.75 5.60
C LYS A 232 9.27 17.06 6.28
N ASN A 233 8.05 17.35 5.85
CA ASN A 233 6.83 16.75 6.39
C ASN A 233 6.17 15.75 5.43
N SER A 234 6.69 15.62 4.20
CA SER A 234 6.11 14.79 3.14
C SER A 234 7.16 13.81 2.63
N TYR A 235 6.87 12.52 2.76
CA TYR A 235 7.80 11.43 2.51
C TYR A 235 7.24 10.43 1.50
N LYS A 236 8.10 9.67 0.84
CA LYS A 236 7.71 8.50 0.04
C LYS A 236 7.91 7.21 0.84
N LEU A 237 7.15 6.18 0.48
CA LEU A 237 7.44 4.82 0.93
C LEU A 237 8.91 4.45 0.65
N GLY A 238 9.59 3.88 1.64
CA GLY A 238 10.99 3.49 1.55
C GLY A 238 12.01 4.59 1.86
N GLU A 239 11.58 5.83 2.11
CA GLU A 239 12.48 6.87 2.61
C GLU A 239 12.72 6.76 4.11
N ASP A 240 13.80 7.38 4.59
CA ASP A 240 14.09 7.56 5.99
C ASP A 240 13.61 8.94 6.46
N ILE A 241 12.88 8.95 7.58
CA ILE A 241 12.54 10.17 8.29
C ILE A 241 13.76 10.59 9.11
N VAL A 242 14.33 11.73 8.75
CA VAL A 242 15.52 12.28 9.41
C VAL A 242 15.16 13.55 10.18
N GLY A 243 15.59 13.61 11.43
CA GLY A 243 15.41 14.77 12.31
C GLY A 243 16.58 14.97 13.25
N THR A 244 16.61 16.09 13.95
CA THR A 244 17.64 16.38 14.96
C THR A 244 17.02 16.84 16.27
N PHE A 245 17.66 16.47 17.36
CA PHE A 245 17.32 16.87 18.72
C PHE A 245 18.41 17.81 19.24
N ASP A 246 18.01 19.00 19.69
CA ASP A 246 18.88 19.97 20.32
C ASP A 246 18.43 20.17 21.77
N PHE A 247 19.26 19.67 22.68
CA PHE A 247 19.10 19.76 24.13
C PHE A 247 19.96 20.88 24.74
N SER A 248 20.74 21.64 23.96
CA SER A 248 21.70 22.61 24.52
C SER A 248 21.04 23.71 25.36
N ASN A 249 19.80 24.02 25.05
CA ASN A 249 18.98 25.03 25.74
C ASN A 249 17.81 24.39 26.50
N ALA A 250 17.90 23.10 26.84
CA ALA A 250 16.90 22.41 27.65
C ALA A 250 16.99 22.85 29.11
N THR A 251 15.85 23.12 29.74
CA THR A 251 15.76 23.41 31.17
C THR A 251 15.37 22.16 31.97
N VAL A 252 14.87 21.13 31.29
CA VAL A 252 14.51 19.83 31.88
C VAL A 252 15.41 18.76 31.26
N SER A 253 16.04 17.96 32.12
CA SER A 253 16.93 16.90 31.68
C SER A 253 16.13 15.75 31.06
N CYS A 254 16.38 15.47 29.79
CA CYS A 254 15.83 14.32 29.10
C CYS A 254 16.79 13.14 29.25
N VAL A 255 16.27 12.03 29.77
CA VAL A 255 17.03 10.81 30.02
C VAL A 255 17.01 9.91 28.79
N GLN A 256 15.83 9.83 28.17
CA GLN A 256 15.56 8.93 27.07
C GLN A 256 14.54 9.56 26.14
N VAL A 257 14.74 9.36 24.84
CA VAL A 257 13.75 9.66 23.80
C VAL A 257 13.38 8.38 23.06
N SER A 258 12.12 8.27 22.67
CA SER A 258 11.65 7.23 21.78
C SER A 258 10.69 7.81 20.77
N VAL A 259 10.85 7.43 19.50
CA VAL A 259 10.02 7.93 18.40
C VAL A 259 9.51 6.75 17.60
N ALA A 260 8.20 6.63 17.47
CA ALA A 260 7.56 5.60 16.67
C ALA A 260 6.80 6.20 15.48
N LEU A 261 6.89 5.56 14.32
CA LEU A 261 6.01 5.87 13.19
C LEU A 261 4.67 5.18 13.44
N GLN A 262 3.58 5.94 13.48
CA GLN A 262 2.24 5.42 13.74
C GLN A 262 1.29 5.78 12.60
N SER A 263 0.41 4.84 12.25
CA SER A 263 -0.74 5.10 11.39
C SER A 263 -2.00 5.32 12.23
N GLU A 264 -2.79 6.31 11.86
CA GLU A 264 -4.08 6.66 12.46
C GLU A 264 -5.22 6.30 11.50
N GLU A 265 -6.00 5.28 11.86
CA GLU A 265 -7.16 4.83 11.10
C GLU A 265 -8.44 5.47 11.67
N HIS A 266 -9.05 6.38 10.91
CA HIS A 266 -10.29 7.07 11.26
C HIS A 266 -11.45 6.50 10.45
N VAL A 267 -12.39 5.82 11.11
CA VAL A 267 -13.66 5.42 10.48
C VAL A 267 -14.58 6.63 10.38
N ALA A 268 -15.20 6.81 9.22
CA ALA A 268 -16.17 7.88 8.97
C ALA A 268 -17.35 7.82 9.96
N GLU A 269 -17.87 8.99 10.36
CA GLU A 269 -18.78 9.12 11.49
C GLU A 269 -20.10 8.36 11.27
N GLU A 270 -20.61 8.39 10.04
CA GLU A 270 -21.86 7.75 9.62
C GLU A 270 -21.80 6.22 9.56
N TYR A 271 -20.58 5.65 9.57
CA TYR A 271 -20.31 4.21 9.53
C TYR A 271 -19.70 3.69 10.84
N ARG A 272 -19.46 4.55 11.83
CA ARG A 272 -18.84 4.16 13.09
C ARG A 272 -19.84 3.50 14.04
N ARG A 273 -19.45 2.36 14.63
CA ARG A 273 -20.22 1.73 15.71
C ARG A 273 -19.81 2.30 17.08
N GLY A 274 -20.77 2.92 17.77
CA GLY A 274 -20.56 3.50 19.10
C GLY A 274 -20.10 4.96 19.07
N LYS A 275 -19.89 5.55 20.25
CA LYS A 275 -19.54 6.98 20.43
C LYS A 275 -18.02 7.26 20.47
N SER A 276 -17.18 6.23 20.38
CA SER A 276 -15.72 6.39 20.47
C SER A 276 -15.17 7.03 19.20
N THR A 277 -14.80 8.30 19.27
CA THR A 277 -14.17 9.05 18.17
C THR A 277 -12.67 8.76 18.02
N ILE A 278 -12.12 7.93 18.91
CA ILE A 278 -10.69 7.64 18.98
C ILE A 278 -10.27 6.83 17.74
N PRO A 279 -9.27 7.29 16.97
CA PRO A 279 -8.74 6.54 15.84
C PRO A 279 -8.05 5.26 16.29
N THR A 280 -8.03 4.26 15.42
CA THR A 280 -7.24 3.06 15.67
C THR A 280 -5.78 3.32 15.32
N LEU A 281 -4.88 3.12 16.28
CA LEU A 281 -3.46 3.41 16.13
C LEU A 281 -2.66 2.11 15.95
N VAL A 282 -1.75 2.09 14.98
CA VAL A 282 -0.78 1.00 14.79
C VAL A 282 0.62 1.57 14.72
N SER A 283 1.53 1.04 15.53
CA SER A 283 2.94 1.42 15.53
C SER A 283 3.76 0.51 14.62
N TYR A 284 4.67 1.10 13.84
CA TYR A 284 5.60 0.40 12.97
C TYR A 284 7.01 0.46 13.56
N ASN A 285 7.97 1.07 12.84
CA ASN A 285 9.33 1.20 13.32
C ASN A 285 9.39 2.17 14.51
N LYS A 286 10.26 1.85 15.48
CA LYS A 286 10.55 2.66 16.67
C LYS A 286 12.05 2.91 16.75
N HIS A 287 12.42 4.17 16.91
CA HIS A 287 13.76 4.61 17.30
C HIS A 287 13.78 4.87 18.80
N HIS A 288 14.86 4.47 19.47
CA HIS A 288 15.00 4.59 20.91
C HIS A 288 16.45 4.94 21.26
N GLU A 289 16.63 5.95 22.10
CA GLU A 289 17.94 6.45 22.47
C GLU A 289 17.97 6.98 23.91
N MET A 290 19.06 6.66 24.62
CA MET A 290 19.40 7.26 25.91
C MET A 290 20.14 8.57 25.66
N CYS A 291 19.53 9.70 26.03
CA CYS A 291 20.01 11.04 25.70
C CYS A 291 20.50 11.85 26.92
N LEU A 292 20.61 11.21 28.09
CA LEU A 292 21.12 11.85 29.30
C LEU A 292 22.53 12.43 29.08
N GLY A 293 22.64 13.76 29.19
CA GLY A 293 23.91 14.48 29.02
C GLY A 293 24.28 14.84 27.59
N LEU A 294 23.52 14.41 26.58
CA LEU A 294 23.75 14.79 25.19
C LEU A 294 23.26 16.22 24.96
N LYS A 295 24.05 17.02 24.24
CA LYS A 295 23.61 18.33 23.74
C LYS A 295 22.86 18.21 22.41
N TYR A 296 23.27 17.26 21.58
CA TYR A 296 22.70 17.03 20.26
C TYR A 296 22.50 15.55 20.03
N SER A 297 21.41 15.21 19.36
CA SER A 297 21.19 13.89 18.80
C SER A 297 20.42 13.97 17.48
N HIS A 298 20.15 12.82 16.85
CA HIS A 298 19.50 12.69 15.57
C HIS A 298 18.49 11.53 15.57
N LEU A 299 17.51 11.65 14.70
CA LEU A 299 16.52 10.62 14.40
C LEU A 299 16.77 10.12 12.99
N VAL A 300 16.79 8.79 12.83
CA VAL A 300 16.68 8.13 11.53
C VAL A 300 15.66 7.01 11.68
N LEU A 301 14.51 7.16 11.01
CA LEU A 301 13.40 6.24 11.13
C LEU A 301 12.91 5.79 9.74
N PRO A 302 13.18 4.54 9.32
CA PRO A 302 12.83 4.07 7.98
C PRO A 302 11.31 3.90 7.82
N ILE A 303 10.76 4.31 6.67
CA ILE A 303 9.37 4.07 6.28
C ILE A 303 9.29 2.74 5.51
N PRO A 304 8.55 1.72 6.00
CA PRO A 304 8.50 0.44 5.30
C PRO A 304 7.80 0.54 3.94
N LEU A 305 8.36 -0.09 2.90
CA LEU A 305 7.78 -0.12 1.54
C LEU A 305 6.39 -0.79 1.47
N HIS A 306 6.06 -1.63 2.45
CA HIS A 306 4.84 -2.41 2.44
C HIS A 306 3.64 -1.71 3.09
N VAL A 307 3.81 -0.56 3.75
CA VAL A 307 2.68 0.15 4.38
C VAL A 307 1.85 0.90 3.34
N THR A 308 0.59 1.20 3.65
CA THR A 308 -0.26 1.99 2.75
C THR A 308 -0.05 3.49 3.06
N PRO A 309 0.21 4.33 2.04
CA PRO A 309 0.30 5.80 2.19
C PRO A 309 -0.99 6.42 2.74
N ASP A 310 -0.97 7.73 3.00
CA ASP A 310 -2.18 8.49 3.31
C ASP A 310 -3.25 8.28 2.22
N PHE A 311 -4.48 8.07 2.66
CA PHE A 311 -5.62 8.00 1.76
C PHE A 311 -6.93 8.30 2.49
N THR A 312 -7.92 8.71 1.70
CA THR A 312 -9.28 8.94 2.16
C THR A 312 -10.27 8.19 1.27
N THR A 313 -11.22 7.50 1.90
CA THR A 313 -12.39 6.87 1.26
C THR A 313 -13.65 7.26 2.00
N GLU A 314 -14.83 6.92 1.46
CA GLU A 314 -16.11 7.11 2.16
C GLU A 314 -16.19 6.39 3.52
N LEU A 315 -15.42 5.32 3.72
CA LEU A 315 -15.51 4.50 4.94
C LEU A 315 -14.42 4.85 5.96
N VAL A 316 -13.22 5.13 5.49
CA VAL A 316 -12.03 5.29 6.34
C VAL A 316 -11.06 6.31 5.76
N THR A 317 -10.39 7.03 6.65
CA THR A 317 -9.23 7.86 6.37
C THR A 317 -8.02 7.30 7.12
N LEU A 318 -6.91 7.13 6.42
CA LEU A 318 -5.62 6.73 7.00
C LEU A 318 -4.68 7.94 7.00
N ARG A 319 -4.12 8.26 8.17
CA ARG A 319 -3.10 9.32 8.35
C ARG A 319 -1.87 8.79 9.05
N TRP A 320 -0.77 9.54 8.98
CA TRP A 320 0.50 9.17 9.62
C TRP A 320 0.99 10.23 10.59
N ARG A 321 1.64 9.77 11.67
CA ARG A 321 2.28 10.62 12.67
C ARG A 321 3.57 10.01 13.23
N LEU A 322 4.43 10.87 13.73
CA LEU A 322 5.49 10.50 14.66
C LEU A 322 4.98 10.63 16.09
N HIS A 323 5.11 9.56 16.84
CA HIS A 323 4.75 9.50 18.26
C HIS A 323 6.02 9.51 19.10
N PHE A 324 6.22 10.59 19.84
CA PHE A 324 7.37 10.78 20.71
C PHE A 324 6.99 10.44 22.15
N GLU A 325 7.82 9.64 22.80
CA GLU A 325 7.81 9.39 24.23
C GLU A 325 9.13 9.91 24.79
N PHE A 326 9.05 10.88 25.70
CA PHE A 326 10.22 11.38 26.41
C PHE A 326 10.18 10.93 27.86
N VAL A 327 11.31 10.47 28.36
CA VAL A 327 11.54 10.25 29.79
C VAL A 327 12.40 11.40 30.28
N THR A 328 11.90 12.14 31.25
CA THR A 328 12.55 13.32 31.82
C THR A 328 12.82 13.11 33.30
N THR A 329 13.84 13.77 33.85
CA THR A 329 14.09 13.77 35.29
C THR A 329 14.11 15.19 35.83
N SER A 330 13.61 15.33 37.05
CA SER A 330 13.62 16.58 37.80
C SER A 330 14.85 16.75 38.69
N LYS A 331 15.59 15.66 38.94
CA LYS A 331 16.79 15.68 39.75
C LYS A 331 17.98 16.10 38.90
N LEU A 332 18.82 16.97 39.45
CA LEU A 332 20.12 17.27 38.89
C LEU A 332 20.95 15.99 38.92
N VAL A 333 21.33 15.49 37.76
CA VAL A 333 22.28 14.38 37.63
C VAL A 333 23.67 14.99 37.53
N GLU A 334 24.58 14.54 38.40
CA GLU A 334 25.99 14.95 38.31
C GLU A 334 26.59 14.40 37.01
N MET A 335 26.94 15.32 36.12
CA MET A 335 27.58 15.00 34.84
C MET A 335 29.11 14.93 35.03
N PRO A 336 29.82 14.11 34.24
CA PRO A 336 31.27 14.07 34.30
C PRO A 336 31.88 15.40 33.86
N TYR A 337 32.94 15.81 34.54
CA TYR A 337 33.78 16.95 34.20
C TYR A 337 35.03 16.47 33.42
N GLU A 338 35.81 17.39 32.86
CA GLU A 338 37.00 17.06 32.04
C GLU A 338 38.03 16.15 32.73
N HIS A 339 38.05 16.10 34.07
CA HIS A 339 38.98 15.29 34.86
C HIS A 339 38.34 14.03 35.47
N THR A 340 37.09 13.69 35.12
CA THR A 340 36.42 12.52 35.66
C THR A 340 36.98 11.24 35.05
N VAL A 341 37.74 10.46 35.84
CA VAL A 341 38.41 9.22 35.41
C VAL A 341 37.42 8.07 35.15
N SER A 342 36.35 8.00 35.94
CA SER A 342 35.28 7.02 35.78
C SER A 342 33.95 7.65 36.18
N TRP A 343 32.98 7.65 35.27
CA TRP A 343 31.61 8.08 35.57
C TRP A 343 30.65 6.90 35.43
N HIS A 344 29.79 6.76 36.43
CA HIS A 344 28.70 5.81 36.41
C HIS A 344 27.38 6.57 36.45
N GLY A 345 26.47 6.22 35.53
CA GLY A 345 25.12 6.75 35.58
C GLY A 345 24.41 6.36 36.89
N PRO A 346 23.43 7.16 37.34
CA PRO A 346 22.69 6.88 38.57
C PRO A 346 21.95 5.53 38.45
N SER A 347 22.04 4.69 39.49
CA SER A 347 21.37 3.39 39.55
C SER A 347 19.84 3.50 39.64
N THR A 348 19.35 4.60 40.20
CA THR A 348 17.93 4.91 40.32
C THR A 348 17.73 6.38 40.01
N LEU A 349 16.76 6.68 39.15
CA LEU A 349 16.43 8.04 38.76
C LEU A 349 14.93 8.23 38.87
N ASP A 350 14.52 9.36 39.45
CA ASP A 350 13.12 9.75 39.49
C ASP A 350 12.74 10.34 38.13
N VAL A 351 11.75 9.74 37.47
CA VAL A 351 11.45 10.01 36.07
C VAL A 351 9.97 10.28 35.82
N GLU A 352 9.70 11.20 34.90
CA GLU A 352 8.39 11.53 34.39
C GLU A 352 8.35 11.29 32.88
N THR A 353 7.28 10.69 32.39
CA THR A 353 7.07 10.46 30.96
C THR A 353 6.15 11.51 30.37
N MET A 354 6.47 12.00 29.17
CA MET A 354 5.56 12.83 28.38
C MET A 354 5.48 12.33 26.94
N ILE A 355 4.35 12.64 26.30
CA ILE A 355 4.08 12.29 24.91
C ILE A 355 3.97 13.56 24.08
N TRP A 356 4.46 13.49 22.85
CA TRP A 356 4.24 14.53 21.84
C TRP A 356 4.01 13.86 20.47
N ASP A 357 3.00 14.29 19.74
CA ASP A 357 2.65 13.73 18.43
C ASP A 357 2.87 14.79 17.34
N LEU A 358 3.46 14.38 16.22
CA LEU A 358 3.68 15.22 15.04
C LEU A 358 3.11 14.56 13.78
N PRO A 359 2.06 15.12 13.15
CA PRO A 359 1.54 14.59 11.89
C PRO A 359 2.54 14.80 10.74
N LEU A 360 2.51 13.86 9.79
CA LEU A 360 3.25 13.94 8.53
C LEU A 360 2.47 13.25 7.40
N HIS A 361 2.93 13.42 6.16
CA HIS A 361 2.35 12.78 4.99
C HIS A 361 3.32 11.77 4.40
N ILE A 362 2.78 10.59 4.10
CA ILE A 362 3.43 9.52 3.38
C ILE A 362 2.71 9.35 2.05
N HIS A 363 3.49 9.32 0.98
CA HIS A 363 3.03 9.16 -0.38
C HIS A 363 3.56 7.86 -0.98
N PRO A 364 2.88 7.31 -1.99
CA PRO A 364 3.37 6.12 -2.66
C PRO A 364 4.72 6.35 -3.34
N THR A 365 5.37 5.26 -3.71
CA THR A 365 6.59 5.30 -4.53
C THR A 365 6.41 4.38 -5.72
N THR A 366 7.13 4.66 -6.80
CA THR A 366 7.24 3.70 -7.90
C THR A 366 8.04 2.50 -7.42
N VAL A 367 7.50 1.30 -7.62
CA VAL A 367 8.25 0.09 -7.28
C VAL A 367 9.32 -0.11 -8.36
N PRO A 368 10.61 -0.25 -8.00
CA PRO A 368 11.66 -0.51 -8.98
C PRO A 368 11.36 -1.78 -9.79
N PRO A 369 11.63 -1.80 -11.10
CA PRO A 369 11.35 -2.97 -11.93
C PRO A 369 12.13 -4.22 -11.48
N ASN A 370 13.28 -4.04 -10.82
CA ASN A 370 14.16 -5.13 -10.39
C ASN A 370 13.77 -5.80 -9.06
N THR A 371 12.79 -5.29 -8.31
CA THR A 371 12.29 -5.91 -7.07
C THR A 371 11.00 -6.70 -7.27
N ALA A 372 10.41 -6.66 -8.45
CA ALA A 372 9.23 -7.46 -8.78
C ALA A 372 9.61 -8.94 -8.97
N GLN A 373 9.55 -9.73 -7.90
CA GLN A 373 9.48 -11.18 -8.05
C GLN A 373 8.31 -11.49 -9.00
N GLN A 374 8.61 -12.14 -10.12
CA GLN A 374 7.58 -12.58 -11.07
C GLN A 374 6.80 -13.74 -10.44
N THR A 375 5.86 -13.42 -9.57
CA THR A 375 5.01 -14.40 -8.91
C THR A 375 4.10 -15.03 -9.95
N ARG A 376 4.28 -16.33 -10.15
CA ARG A 376 3.49 -17.16 -11.04
C ARG A 376 2.37 -17.79 -10.22
N TYR A 377 1.13 -17.58 -10.63
CA TYR A 377 -0.03 -18.20 -9.99
C TYR A 377 -0.53 -19.33 -10.88
N ASN A 378 -0.81 -20.49 -10.31
CA ASN A 378 -1.33 -21.61 -11.09
C ASN A 378 -2.48 -22.34 -10.40
N ILE A 379 -3.30 -22.97 -11.23
CA ILE A 379 -4.33 -23.93 -10.82
C ILE A 379 -4.36 -25.05 -11.85
N VAL A 380 -4.63 -26.26 -11.39
CA VAL A 380 -4.84 -27.42 -12.25
C VAL A 380 -6.32 -27.76 -12.22
N ILE A 381 -6.90 -27.96 -13.40
CA ILE A 381 -8.33 -28.24 -13.58
C ILE A 381 -8.59 -29.56 -14.27
#